data_AF-A0A934NJV4-F1
#
_entry.id   AF-A0A934NJV4-F1
#
_cell.length_a   1.000
_cell.length_b   1.000
_cell.length_c   1.000
_cell.angle_alpha   90.00
_cell.angle_beta   90.00
_cell.angle_gamma   90.00
#
_symmetry.space_group_name_H-M   'P 1'
#
loop_
_entity.id
_entity.type
_entity.pdbx_description
1 polymer ?
#
loop_
_entity_poly.entity_id
_entity_poly.type
_entity_poly.pdbx_seq_one_letter_code
_entity_poly.pdbx_strand_id
1 'polypeptide(L)'
;MRDLGALDVLINNADRKRAHLLFGDDGRLWGIDNALSFLPYPRQRTVLIDLGGEALPLQAADRVQSLASDRARRSALEAELARLLEADEVVAFGERLDALAAHPVFPVLDPWDGRPFEWW
;
A
#
# COMPACT_ATOMS: atom_id res chain seq x y z
N MET A 1 -1.43 9.03 -10.14
CA MET A 1 -2.37 8.65 -9.06
C MET A 1 -2.34 7.16 -8.78
N ARG A 2 -2.47 6.28 -9.80
CA ARG A 2 -2.49 4.83 -9.58
C ARG A 2 -1.22 4.27 -8.92
N ASP A 3 -0.03 4.79 -9.23
CA ASP A 3 1.20 4.37 -8.54
C ASP A 3 1.19 4.71 -7.05
N LEU A 4 0.63 5.88 -6.69
CA LEU A 4 0.44 6.25 -5.28
C LEU A 4 -0.60 5.34 -4.62
N GLY A 5 -1.66 4.95 -5.34
CA GLY A 5 -2.60 3.95 -4.86
C GLY A 5 -1.96 2.60 -4.59
N ALA A 6 -1.05 2.14 -5.46
CA ALA A 6 -0.34 0.89 -5.26
C ALA A 6 0.53 0.94 -4.00
N LEU A 7 1.20 2.08 -3.78
CA LEU A 7 1.92 2.33 -2.53
C LEU A 7 0.98 2.34 -1.33
N ASP A 8 -0.15 3.05 -1.40
CA ASP A 8 -1.13 3.14 -0.31
C ASP A 8 -1.69 1.77 0.09
N VAL A 9 -1.90 0.86 -0.85
CA VAL A 9 -2.30 -0.53 -0.54
C VAL A 9 -1.17 -1.28 0.15
N LEU A 10 0.03 -1.22 -0.42
CA LEU A 10 1.19 -1.95 0.11
C LEU A 10 1.50 -1.54 1.56
N ILE A 11 1.43 -0.24 1.86
CA ILE A 11 1.68 0.29 3.20
C ILE A 11 0.40 0.38 4.05
N ASN A 12 -0.77 -0.03 3.56
CA ASN A 12 -2.06 0.12 4.25
C ASN A 12 -2.30 1.55 4.78
N ASN A 13 -2.17 2.55 3.89
CA ASN A 13 -2.45 3.95 4.24
C ASN A 13 -3.96 4.12 4.50
N ALA A 14 -4.30 4.38 5.75
CA ALA A 14 -5.65 4.44 6.27
C ALA A 14 -6.32 5.83 6.17
N ASP A 15 -5.65 6.84 5.60
CA ASP A 15 -6.19 8.21 5.61
C ASP A 15 -5.81 9.04 4.37
N ARG A 16 -5.68 8.41 3.21
CA ARG A 16 -5.42 9.13 1.96
C ARG A 16 -6.66 9.90 1.52
N LYS A 17 -6.62 11.23 1.67
CA LYS A 17 -7.66 12.17 1.20
C LYS A 17 -7.19 12.94 -0.04
N ARG A 18 -8.14 13.51 -0.80
CA ARG A 18 -7.82 14.40 -1.94
C ARG A 18 -6.95 15.59 -1.53
N ALA A 19 -7.17 16.13 -0.33
CA ALA A 19 -6.37 17.21 0.22
C ALA A 19 -4.89 16.84 0.45
N HIS A 20 -4.56 15.54 0.46
CA HIS A 20 -3.19 15.04 0.62
C HIS A 20 -2.48 14.83 -0.74
N LEU A 21 -3.14 15.19 -1.85
CA LEU A 21 -2.65 15.07 -3.21
C LEU A 21 -2.25 16.47 -3.73
N LEU A 22 -0.95 16.70 -3.87
CA LEU A 22 -0.42 17.96 -4.42
C LEU A 22 0.09 17.73 -5.84
N PHE A 23 -0.37 18.54 -6.79
CA PHE A 23 0.12 18.53 -8.16
C PHE A 23 1.21 19.59 -8.29
N GLY A 24 2.43 19.17 -8.58
CA GLY A 24 3.52 20.07 -8.88
C GLY A 24 3.43 20.62 -10.30
N ASP A 25 4.02 21.78 -10.54
CA ASP A 25 4.11 22.40 -11.87
C ASP A 25 4.99 21.58 -12.84
N ASP A 26 5.75 20.63 -12.32
CA ASP A 26 6.54 19.63 -13.06
C ASP A 26 5.72 18.41 -13.50
N GLY A 27 4.41 18.42 -13.24
CA GLY A 27 3.50 17.30 -13.54
C GLY A 27 3.61 16.13 -12.58
N ARG A 28 4.39 16.24 -11.50
CA ARG A 28 4.48 15.19 -10.47
C ARG A 28 3.32 15.28 -9.50
N LEU A 29 2.90 14.12 -9.03
CA LEU A 29 1.96 13.97 -7.93
C LEU A 29 2.71 13.67 -6.65
N TRP A 30 2.47 14.48 -5.63
CA TRP A 30 3.00 14.27 -4.28
C TRP A 30 1.88 13.80 -3.35
N GLY A 31 2.11 12.66 -2.70
CA GLY A 31 1.26 12.14 -1.62
C GLY A 31 1.86 12.49 -0.27
N ILE A 32 1.28 13.46 0.44
CA ILE A 32 1.73 13.88 1.77
C ILE A 32 0.93 13.19 2.88
N ASP A 33 1.31 13.40 4.14
CA ASP A 33 0.58 12.90 5.31
C ASP A 33 0.35 11.37 5.29
N ASN A 34 1.44 10.64 5.54
CA ASN A 34 1.46 9.17 5.53
C ASN A 34 1.49 8.57 6.94
N ALA A 35 1.24 9.37 7.97
CA ALA A 35 1.41 8.95 9.36
C ALA A 35 0.49 7.79 9.78
N LEU A 36 -0.67 7.65 9.13
CA LEU A 36 -1.62 6.56 9.36
C LEU A 36 -1.40 5.42 8.36
N SER A 37 -0.18 4.87 8.35
CA SER A 37 0.22 3.73 7.52
C SER A 37 0.77 2.59 8.39
N PHE A 38 1.03 1.45 7.77
CA PHE A 38 1.64 0.24 8.33
C PHE A 38 0.84 -0.54 9.36
N LEU A 39 -0.34 -0.05 9.76
CA LEU A 39 -1.24 -0.77 10.67
C LEU A 39 -1.31 -2.26 10.33
N PRO A 40 -1.19 -3.15 11.33
CA PRO A 40 -1.05 -4.59 11.10
C PRO A 40 -2.38 -5.25 10.73
N TYR A 41 -3.47 -4.51 10.83
CA TYR A 41 -4.81 -4.93 10.45
C TYR A 41 -5.39 -3.92 9.46
N PRO A 42 -6.31 -4.33 8.58
CA PRO A 42 -6.62 -3.53 7.42
C PRO A 42 -7.56 -2.39 7.82
N ARG A 43 -7.14 -1.17 7.47
CA ARG A 43 -7.84 0.08 7.83
C ARG A 43 -7.91 1.05 6.64
N GLN A 44 -7.57 0.57 5.45
CA GLN A 44 -7.33 1.42 4.30
C GLN A 44 -8.54 2.29 3.93
N ARG A 45 -8.53 3.58 4.27
CA ARG A 45 -9.50 4.55 3.77
C ARG A 45 -8.78 5.49 2.83
N THR A 46 -8.82 5.14 1.57
CA THR A 46 -8.22 5.96 0.51
C THR A 46 -9.29 6.49 -0.42
N VAL A 47 -9.13 7.73 -0.87
CA VAL A 47 -9.94 8.29 -1.97
C VAL A 47 -9.73 7.55 -3.29
N LEU A 48 -8.79 6.62 -3.32
CA LEU A 48 -8.51 5.74 -4.46
C LEU A 48 -9.35 4.46 -4.43
N ILE A 49 -10.41 4.40 -3.61
CA ILE A 49 -11.36 3.27 -3.53
C ILE A 49 -11.94 2.88 -4.89
N ASP A 50 -12.13 3.86 -5.79
CA ASP A 50 -12.63 3.64 -7.15
C ASP A 50 -11.72 2.75 -8.00
N LEU A 51 -10.47 2.51 -7.58
CA LEU A 51 -9.54 1.61 -8.26
C LEU A 51 -9.77 0.14 -7.91
N GLY A 52 -10.60 -0.18 -6.90
CA GLY A 52 -10.80 -1.54 -6.43
C GLY A 52 -11.18 -2.51 -7.55
N GLY A 53 -10.49 -3.65 -7.62
CA GLY A 53 -10.68 -4.66 -8.67
C GLY A 53 -9.96 -4.36 -9.99
N GLU A 54 -9.38 -3.17 -10.16
CA GLU A 54 -8.53 -2.90 -11.32
C GLU A 54 -7.13 -3.51 -11.15
N ALA A 55 -6.47 -3.87 -12.25
CA ALA A 55 -5.07 -4.26 -12.23
C ALA A 55 -4.18 -3.10 -11.72
N LEU A 56 -3.10 -3.44 -11.00
CA LEU A 56 -2.05 -2.48 -10.71
C LEU A 56 -1.40 -1.98 -12.01
N PRO A 57 -0.86 -0.75 -12.04
CA PRO A 57 0.00 -0.31 -13.12
C PRO A 57 1.15 -1.31 -13.34
N LEU A 58 1.46 -1.64 -14.59
CA LEU A 58 2.47 -2.66 -14.93
C LEU A 58 3.79 -2.45 -14.19
N GLN A 59 4.30 -1.21 -14.18
CA GLN A 59 5.56 -0.89 -13.49
C GLN A 59 5.47 -1.06 -11.96
N ALA A 60 4.29 -0.82 -11.37
CA ALA A 60 4.09 -1.05 -9.94
C ALA A 60 4.03 -2.55 -9.64
N ALA A 61 3.30 -3.32 -10.45
CA ALA A 61 3.24 -4.78 -10.35
C ALA A 61 4.65 -5.41 -10.48
N ASP A 62 5.43 -4.99 -11.47
CA ASP A 62 6.81 -5.47 -11.68
C ASP A 62 7.71 -5.18 -10.46
N ARG A 63 7.58 -3.99 -9.85
CA ARG A 63 8.35 -3.61 -8.66
C ARG A 63 7.96 -4.44 -7.44
N VAL A 64 6.67 -4.66 -7.24
CA VAL A 64 6.13 -5.50 -6.15
C VAL A 64 6.64 -6.94 -6.31
N GLN A 65 6.50 -7.52 -7.50
CA GLN A 65 6.97 -8.87 -7.79
C GLN A 65 8.50 -8.99 -7.66
N SER A 66 9.25 -8.02 -8.17
CA SER A 66 10.70 -7.97 -8.02
C SER A 66 11.11 -7.95 -6.56
N LEU A 67 10.49 -7.08 -5.74
CA LEU A 67 10.76 -7.01 -4.30
C LEU A 67 10.39 -8.31 -3.56
N ALA A 68 9.24 -8.91 -3.88
CA ALA A 68 8.81 -10.17 -3.27
C ALA A 68 9.74 -11.34 -3.61
N SER A 69 10.26 -11.38 -4.85
CA SER A 69 11.15 -12.45 -5.34
C SER A 69 12.61 -12.34 -4.87
N ASP A 70 13.09 -11.14 -4.55
CA ASP A 70 14.45 -10.89 -4.09
C ASP A 70 14.53 -10.97 -2.56
N ARG A 71 14.87 -12.16 -2.04
CA ARG A 71 14.98 -12.41 -0.59
C ARG A 71 15.96 -11.48 0.11
N ALA A 72 17.12 -11.19 -0.50
CA ALA A 72 18.14 -10.37 0.14
C ALA A 72 17.66 -8.93 0.29
N ARG A 73 17.07 -8.38 -0.77
CA ARG A 73 16.50 -7.03 -0.76
C ARG A 73 15.30 -6.92 0.17
N ARG A 74 14.42 -7.92 0.17
CA ARG A 74 13.27 -7.98 1.09
C ARG A 74 13.72 -7.99 2.55
N SER A 75 14.61 -8.90 2.93
CA SER A 75 15.09 -8.99 4.31
C SER A 75 15.81 -7.72 4.76
N ALA A 76 16.57 -7.06 3.87
CA ALA A 76 17.18 -5.77 4.18
C ALA A 76 16.13 -4.68 4.45
N LEU A 77 15.07 -4.61 3.64
CA LEU A 77 13.97 -3.66 3.85
C LEU A 77 13.20 -3.94 5.14
N GLU A 78 12.83 -5.20 5.39
CA GLU A 78 12.13 -5.60 6.63
C GLU A 78 12.96 -5.29 7.87
N ALA A 79 14.28 -5.45 7.81
CA ALA A 79 15.18 -5.07 8.90
C ALA A 79 15.19 -3.55 9.16
N GLU A 80 15.16 -2.72 8.11
CA GLU A 80 15.05 -1.26 8.27
C GLU A 80 13.68 -0.84 8.81
N LEU A 81 12.60 -1.46 8.32
CA LEU A 81 11.25 -1.24 8.82
C LEU A 81 11.13 -1.62 10.30
N ALA A 82 11.73 -2.73 10.72
CA ALA A 82 11.75 -3.17 12.13
C ALA A 82 12.48 -2.23 13.08
N ARG A 83 13.21 -1.22 12.58
CA ARG A 83 13.78 -0.14 13.40
C ARG A 83 12.78 0.97 13.70
N LEU A 84 11.68 1.04 12.95
CA LEU A 84 10.71 2.13 12.95
C LEU A 84 9.30 1.67 13.31
N LEU A 85 8.99 0.40 13.10
CA LEU A 85 7.67 -0.21 13.24
C LEU A 85 7.69 -1.36 14.24
N GLU A 86 6.51 -1.69 14.75
CA GLU A 86 6.32 -2.87 15.59
C GLU A 86 6.44 -4.16 14.76
N ALA A 87 6.71 -5.28 15.43
CA ALA A 87 6.97 -6.56 14.75
C ALA A 87 5.77 -7.06 13.92
N ASP A 88 4.55 -6.86 14.41
CA ASP A 88 3.32 -7.22 13.71
C ASP A 88 3.07 -6.35 12.47
N GLU A 89 3.43 -5.07 12.50
CA GLU A 89 3.35 -4.17 11.35
C GLU A 89 4.29 -4.60 10.21
N VAL A 90 5.51 -5.05 10.54
CA VAL A 90 6.48 -5.57 9.56
C VAL A 90 5.99 -6.88 8.96
N VAL A 91 5.47 -7.79 9.80
CA VAL A 91 4.88 -9.06 9.32
C VAL A 91 3.72 -8.78 8.37
N ALA A 92 2.78 -7.93 8.76
CA ALA A 92 1.63 -7.57 7.94
C ALA A 92 2.05 -6.88 6.63
N PHE A 93 3.09 -6.04 6.63
CA PHE A 93 3.66 -5.50 5.39
C PHE A 93 4.17 -6.61 4.46
N GLY A 94 4.87 -7.60 5.00
CA GLY A 94 5.35 -8.76 4.25
C GLY A 94 4.22 -9.58 3.63
N GLU A 95 3.16 -9.84 4.41
CA GLU A 95 1.97 -10.55 3.95
C GLU A 95 1.26 -9.78 2.81
N ARG A 96 1.11 -8.46 2.96
CA ARG A 96 0.55 -7.60 1.90
C ARG A 96 1.40 -7.60 0.63
N LEU A 97 2.73 -7.56 0.78
CA LEU A 97 3.66 -7.66 -0.34
C LEU A 97 3.47 -8.97 -1.10
N ASP A 98 3.39 -10.09 -0.38
CA ASP A 98 3.20 -11.42 -0.97
C ASP A 98 1.85 -11.55 -1.68
N ALA A 99 0.77 -11.06 -1.05
CA ALA A 99 -0.56 -11.06 -1.63
C ALA A 99 -0.63 -10.24 -2.94
N LEU A 100 -0.09 -9.01 -2.93
CA LEU A 100 -0.06 -8.16 -4.12
C LEU A 100 0.86 -8.70 -5.22
N ALA A 101 1.96 -9.37 -4.87
CA ALA A 101 2.83 -10.00 -5.85
C ALA A 101 2.14 -11.17 -6.56
N ALA A 102 1.40 -11.99 -5.81
CA ALA A 102 0.65 -13.11 -6.33
C ALA A 102 -0.59 -12.68 -7.13
N HIS A 103 -1.25 -11.59 -6.72
CA HIS A 103 -2.44 -11.06 -7.36
C HIS A 103 -2.33 -9.53 -7.51
N PRO A 104 -1.73 -9.03 -8.61
CA PRO A 104 -1.43 -7.61 -8.81
C PRO A 104 -2.68 -6.79 -9.21
N VAL A 105 -3.67 -6.77 -8.32
CA VAL A 105 -4.96 -6.12 -8.46
C VAL A 105 -5.19 -5.26 -7.22
N PHE A 106 -5.74 -4.07 -7.39
CA PHE A 106 -6.18 -3.25 -6.27
C PHE A 106 -7.25 -4.00 -5.46
N PRO A 107 -7.13 -4.11 -4.13
CA PRO A 107 -8.15 -4.77 -3.33
C PRO A 107 -9.48 -4.04 -3.50
N VAL A 108 -10.55 -4.80 -3.68
CA VAL A 108 -11.91 -4.26 -3.61
C VAL A 108 -12.17 -3.98 -2.14
N LEU A 109 -12.26 -2.70 -1.78
CA LEU A 109 -12.65 -2.31 -0.44
C LEU A 109 -14.17 -2.32 -0.37
N ASP A 110 -14.73 -3.00 0.62
CA ASP A 110 -16.17 -3.00 0.84
C ASP A 110 -16.71 -1.58 1.07
N PRO A 111 -18.02 -1.33 0.88
CA PRO A 111 -18.64 -0.10 1.36
C PRO A 111 -18.46 0.01 2.88
N TRP A 112 -18.10 1.20 3.37
CA TRP A 112 -17.94 1.44 4.80
C TRP A 112 -19.24 1.15 5.57
N ASP A 113 -19.23 0.08 6.37
CA ASP A 113 -20.36 -0.35 7.21
C ASP A 113 -20.09 -0.15 8.72
N GLY A 114 -18.93 0.42 9.07
CA GLY A 114 -18.47 0.57 10.45
C GLY A 114 -17.35 -0.39 10.86
N ARG A 115 -17.03 -1.40 10.05
CA ARG A 115 -15.95 -2.36 10.31
C ARG A 115 -14.63 -1.93 9.66
N PRO A 116 -13.46 -2.23 10.25
CA PRO A 116 -12.19 -2.16 9.53
C PRO A 116 -12.29 -3.03 8.28
N PHE A 117 -11.74 -2.58 7.15
CA PHE A 117 -11.70 -3.41 5.95
C PHE A 117 -10.95 -4.69 6.30
N GLU A 118 -11.51 -5.85 5.97
CA GLU A 118 -10.83 -7.14 6.17
C GLU A 118 -10.32 -7.59 4.79
N TRP A 119 -9.03 -7.45 4.56
CA TRP A 119 -8.35 -8.04 3.40
C TRP A 119 -7.01 -8.61 3.83
N TRP A 120 -6.83 -9.92 3.60
CA TRP A 120 -5.55 -10.64 3.54
C TRP A 120 -5.74 -11.91 2.72
#